data_AF-A0A957UL35-F1
#
_entry.id   AF-A0A957UL35-F1
#
_cell.length_a   1.000
_cell.length_b   1.000
_cell.length_c   1.000
_cell.angle_alpha   90.00
_cell.angle_beta   90.00
_cell.angle_gamma   90.00
#
_symmetry.space_group_name_H-M   'P 1'
#
loop_
_entity.id
_entity.type
_entity.pdbx_description
1 polymer ?
#
loop_
_entity_poly.entity_id
_entity_poly.type
_entity_poly.pdbx_seq_one_letter_code
_entity_poly.pdbx_strand_id
1 'polypeptide(L)'
;DSMGTMGAYPPHAHNPDALPYGSVTDAFDQLAQPPDNNNRQPADFNGIEDYPYLVQKLVDHGFRDGEIKKVLGENLMRVFEATWRPGWLG
;
A
#
# COMPACT_ATOMS: atom_id res chain seq x y z
N ASP A 1 16.54 -32.86 49.63
CA ASP A 1 17.07 -31.71 48.88
C ASP A 1 15.88 -30.92 48.33
N SER A 2 16.00 -29.61 48.21
CA SER A 2 14.95 -28.77 47.64
C SER A 2 15.62 -27.61 46.92
N MET A 3 16.07 -27.87 45.70
CA MET A 3 16.54 -26.85 44.76
C MET A 3 15.42 -26.62 43.74
N GLY A 4 14.32 -26.01 44.18
CA GLY A 4 13.36 -25.39 43.28
C GLY A 4 13.90 -24.02 42.90
N THR A 5 14.42 -23.88 41.69
CA THR A 5 14.90 -22.60 41.15
C THR A 5 13.74 -21.60 41.16
N MET A 6 13.79 -20.58 42.03
CA MET A 6 12.82 -19.49 41.98
C MET A 6 12.89 -18.84 40.59
N GLY A 7 11.79 -18.89 39.84
CA GLY A 7 11.68 -18.37 38.47
C GLY A 7 11.51 -19.42 37.38
N ALA A 8 11.56 -20.72 37.70
CA ALA A 8 11.21 -21.76 36.72
C ALA A 8 9.68 -21.82 36.57
N TYR A 9 9.17 -21.31 35.45
CA TYR A 9 7.78 -21.54 35.07
C TYR A 9 7.57 -23.04 34.81
N PRO A 10 6.43 -23.62 35.23
CA PRO A 10 6.09 -24.99 34.86
C PRO A 10 6.17 -25.15 33.34
N PRO A 11 6.62 -26.29 32.81
CA PRO A 11 6.55 -26.55 31.38
C PRO A 11 5.11 -26.34 30.92
N HIS A 12 4.88 -25.26 30.17
CA HIS A 12 3.58 -24.97 29.61
C HIS A 12 3.27 -26.08 28.61
N ALA A 13 2.22 -26.86 28.85
CA ALA A 13 1.77 -27.90 27.93
C ALA A 13 1.30 -27.35 26.57
N HIS A 14 1.24 -26.02 26.43
CA HIS A 14 0.83 -25.32 25.23
C HIS A 14 1.90 -24.31 24.85
N ASN A 15 2.59 -24.57 23.74
CA ASN A 15 3.33 -23.55 23.03
C ASN A 15 2.30 -22.58 22.40
N PRO A 16 2.20 -21.32 22.84
CA PRO A 16 1.29 -20.35 22.23
C PRO A 16 1.61 -20.11 20.73
N ASP A 17 2.85 -20.39 20.30
CA ASP A 17 3.28 -20.35 18.89
C ASP A 17 2.92 -21.64 18.13
N ALA A 18 2.43 -22.69 18.82
CA ALA A 18 1.90 -23.91 18.19
C ALA A 18 0.37 -23.88 18.04
N LEU A 19 -0.26 -22.76 18.38
CA LEU A 19 -1.67 -22.54 18.08
C LEU A 19 -1.79 -22.27 16.57
N PRO A 20 -2.82 -22.81 15.89
CA PRO A 20 -3.00 -22.67 14.43
C PRO A 20 -3.53 -21.29 14.08
N TYR A 21 -2.91 -20.24 14.61
CA TYR A 21 -3.16 -18.89 14.12
C TYR A 21 -2.56 -18.77 12.74
N GLY A 22 -3.38 -18.30 11.82
CA GLY A 22 -2.89 -17.81 10.54
C GLY A 22 -1.86 -16.71 10.72
N SER A 23 -1.09 -16.39 9.69
CA SER A 23 -0.30 -15.16 9.69
C SER A 23 -1.23 -13.95 9.96
N VAL A 24 -0.67 -12.85 10.47
CA VAL A 24 -1.44 -11.61 10.69
C VAL A 24 -2.15 -11.15 9.42
N THR A 25 -1.66 -11.57 8.25
CA THR A 25 -2.21 -11.28 6.94
C THR A 25 -3.15 -12.36 6.41
N ASP A 26 -3.37 -13.49 7.08
CA ASP A 26 -4.14 -14.61 6.51
C ASP A 26 -5.56 -14.23 6.07
N ALA A 27 -6.25 -13.39 6.85
CA ALA A 27 -7.57 -12.89 6.47
C ALA A 27 -7.52 -11.96 5.25
N PHE A 28 -6.44 -11.18 5.11
CA PHE A 28 -6.18 -10.36 3.93
C PHE A 28 -5.79 -11.23 2.73
N ASP A 29 -4.93 -12.22 2.92
CA ASP A 29 -4.42 -13.10 1.86
C ASP A 29 -5.52 -14.01 1.29
N GLN A 30 -6.46 -14.46 2.13
CA GLN A 30 -7.68 -15.18 1.71
C GLN A 30 -8.67 -14.30 0.95
N LEU A 31 -8.72 -13.00 1.28
CA LEU A 31 -9.57 -12.02 0.61
C LEU A 31 -8.96 -11.55 -0.72
N ALA A 32 -7.64 -11.33 -0.74
CA ALA A 32 -6.86 -10.81 -1.87
C ALA A 32 -6.52 -11.89 -2.91
N GLN A 33 -7.32 -12.98 -2.96
CA GLN A 33 -7.14 -14.21 -3.73
C GLN A 33 -6.27 -14.01 -4.98
N PRO A 34 -4.98 -14.40 -4.99
CA PRO A 34 -4.15 -14.30 -6.18
C PRO A 34 -4.81 -15.04 -7.36
N PRO A 35 -4.95 -14.43 -8.55
CA PRO A 35 -4.25 -13.23 -9.01
C PRO A 35 -5.04 -11.91 -8.85
N ASP A 36 -6.11 -11.88 -8.07
CA ASP A 36 -7.04 -10.75 -7.95
C ASP A 36 -6.54 -9.61 -7.03
N ASN A 37 -5.33 -9.71 -6.48
CA ASN A 37 -4.74 -8.74 -5.55
C ASN A 37 -4.54 -7.33 -6.17
N ASN A 38 -5.63 -6.58 -6.36
CA ASN A 38 -5.65 -5.15 -6.66
C ASN A 38 -4.90 -4.71 -7.95
N ASN A 39 -4.37 -5.65 -8.72
CA ASN A 39 -3.54 -5.37 -9.89
C ASN A 39 -4.39 -5.30 -11.17
N ARG A 40 -5.40 -4.41 -11.18
CA ARG A 40 -6.07 -3.98 -12.43
C ARG A 40 -5.18 -3.08 -13.29
N GLN A 41 -3.94 -2.89 -12.89
CA GLN A 41 -2.97 -2.13 -13.63
C GLN A 41 -2.59 -2.91 -14.90
N PRO A 42 -2.27 -2.22 -16.00
CA PRO A 42 -1.68 -2.86 -17.17
C PRO A 42 -0.49 -3.75 -16.78
N ALA A 43 -0.28 -4.84 -17.51
CA ALA A 43 0.78 -5.81 -17.21
C ALA A 43 2.21 -5.21 -17.25
N ASP A 44 2.36 -4.06 -17.90
CA ASP A 44 3.57 -3.24 -18.02
C ASP A 44 3.58 -2.02 -17.07
N PHE A 45 2.76 -2.05 -16.01
CA PHE A 45 2.60 -0.94 -15.07
C PHE A 45 2.45 -1.44 -13.63
N ASN A 46 3.50 -2.05 -13.09
CA ASN A 46 3.49 -2.75 -11.80
C ASN A 46 4.13 -1.93 -10.66
N GLY A 47 4.76 -0.79 -10.97
CA GLY A 47 5.47 -0.01 -9.98
C GLY A 47 5.60 1.48 -10.32
N ILE A 48 6.17 2.23 -9.38
CA ILE A 48 6.46 3.67 -9.53
C ILE A 48 7.53 3.92 -10.62
N GLU A 49 8.42 2.97 -10.80
CA GLU A 49 9.40 2.93 -11.88
C GLU A 49 8.78 2.97 -13.28
N ASP A 50 7.51 2.58 -13.43
CA ASP A 50 6.81 2.47 -14.71
C ASP A 50 6.06 3.76 -15.11
N TYR A 51 6.00 4.78 -14.25
CA TYR A 51 5.37 6.08 -14.61
C TYR A 51 5.89 6.74 -15.89
N PRO A 52 7.16 6.59 -16.31
CA PRO A 52 7.60 7.06 -17.62
C PRO A 52 6.82 6.44 -18.79
N TYR A 53 6.32 5.20 -18.68
CA TYR A 53 5.51 4.58 -19.73
C TYR A 53 4.14 5.25 -19.86
N LEU A 54 3.52 5.64 -18.75
CA LEU A 54 2.30 6.44 -18.75
C LEU A 54 2.52 7.77 -19.48
N VAL A 55 3.63 8.46 -19.20
CA VAL A 55 3.96 9.73 -19.86
C VAL A 55 4.15 9.53 -21.36
N GLN A 56 4.88 8.49 -21.76
CA GLN A 56 5.07 8.18 -23.18
C GLN A 56 3.73 7.93 -23.88
N LYS A 57 2.82 7.18 -23.26
CA LYS A 57 1.48 6.95 -23.84
C LYS A 57 0.68 8.24 -23.98
N LEU A 58 0.72 9.16 -23.01
CA LEU A 58 0.06 10.46 -23.15
C LEU A 58 0.60 11.24 -24.35
N VAL A 59 1.92 11.23 -24.57
CA VAL A 59 2.55 11.85 -25.75
C VAL A 59 2.07 11.16 -27.04
N ASP A 60 2.08 9.83 -27.10
CA ASP A 60 1.62 9.06 -28.26
C ASP A 60 0.15 9.34 -28.59
N HIS A 61 -0.67 9.65 -27.58
CA HIS A 61 -2.06 10.05 -27.73
C HIS A 61 -2.27 11.55 -28.04
N GLY A 62 -1.21 12.32 -28.23
CA GLY A 62 -1.26 13.72 -28.67
C GLY A 62 -1.50 14.74 -27.56
N PHE A 63 -1.31 14.37 -26.29
CA PHE A 63 -1.38 15.33 -25.19
C PHE A 63 -0.22 16.32 -25.29
N ARG A 64 -0.52 17.60 -25.03
CA ARG A 64 0.51 18.64 -24.96
C ARG A 64 1.18 18.63 -23.59
N ASP A 65 2.41 19.14 -23.51
CA ASP A 65 3.18 19.22 -22.26
C ASP A 65 2.39 19.85 -21.10
N GLY A 66 1.63 20.92 -21.36
CA GLY A 66 0.80 21.57 -20.35
C GLY A 66 -0.37 20.71 -19.87
N GLU A 67 -0.86 19.77 -20.66
CA GLU A 67 -1.90 18.82 -20.26
C GLU A 67 -1.30 17.66 -19.45
N ILE A 68 -0.10 17.21 -19.84
CA ILE A 68 0.65 16.19 -19.12
C ILE A 68 0.99 16.68 -17.70
N LYS A 69 1.50 17.90 -17.54
CA LYS A 69 1.80 18.48 -16.22
C LYS A 69 0.57 18.57 -15.31
N LYS A 70 -0.58 18.90 -15.89
CA LYS A 70 -1.87 18.89 -15.18
C LYS A 70 -2.24 17.51 -14.67
N VAL A 71 -2.09 16.47 -15.48
CA VAL A 71 -2.34 15.08 -15.09
C VAL A 71 -1.35 14.63 -14.01
N LEU A 72 -0.07 14.99 -14.14
CA LEU A 72 0.99 14.56 -13.23
C LEU A 72 0.97 15.26 -11.86
N GLY A 73 0.26 16.38 -11.70
CA GLY A 73 0.10 16.96 -10.37
C GLY A 73 -0.46 18.37 -10.28
N GLU A 74 -0.40 19.20 -11.34
CA GLU A 74 -0.86 20.60 -11.18
C GLU A 74 -2.36 20.66 -10.84
N ASN A 75 -3.18 19.73 -11.36
CA ASN A 75 -4.59 19.64 -10.99
C ASN A 75 -4.79 19.25 -9.53
N LEU A 76 -3.97 18.32 -9.01
CA LEU A 76 -4.01 17.92 -7.61
C LEU A 76 -3.65 19.12 -6.72
N MET A 77 -2.56 19.82 -7.06
CA MET A 77 -2.11 21.01 -6.32
C MET A 77 -3.15 22.13 -6.34
N ARG A 78 -3.78 22.38 -7.49
CA ARG A 78 -4.88 23.35 -7.61
C ARG A 78 -6.04 23.03 -6.68
N VAL A 79 -6.44 21.77 -6.60
CA VAL A 79 -7.53 21.32 -5.71
C VAL A 79 -7.09 21.42 -4.25
N PHE A 80 -5.89 20.96 -3.93
CA PHE A 80 -5.33 21.02 -2.59
C PHE A 80 -5.35 22.44 -2.03
N GLU A 81 -4.85 23.42 -2.80
CA GLU A 81 -4.87 24.83 -2.41
C GLU A 81 -6.31 25.34 -2.22
N ALA A 82 -7.23 25.01 -3.13
CA ALA A 82 -8.62 25.43 -3.02
C ALA A 82 -9.36 24.86 -1.80
N THR A 83 -9.01 23.65 -1.35
CA THR A 83 -9.69 22.98 -0.23
C THR A 83 -9.02 23.24 1.12
N TRP A 84 -7.68 23.29 1.17
CA TRP A 84 -6.91 23.37 2.42
C TRP A 84 -6.33 24.76 2.70
N ARG A 85 -6.30 25.64 1.71
CA ARG A 85 -5.91 27.05 1.86
C ARG A 85 -6.91 27.98 1.15
N PRO A 86 -8.21 27.86 1.45
CA PRO A 86 -9.17 28.74 0.80
C PRO A 86 -8.86 30.20 1.15
N GLY A 87 -8.83 31.07 0.14
CA GLY A 87 -8.56 32.50 0.32
C GLY A 87 -9.60 33.25 1.17
N TRP A 88 -10.73 32.63 1.52
CA TRP A 88 -11.70 33.17 2.48
C TRP A 88 -11.33 32.90 3.94
N LEU A 89 -10.33 32.05 4.21
CA LEU A 89 -9.72 31.90 5.54
C LEU A 89 -8.62 32.94 5.82
N GLY A 90 -8.34 33.84 4.87
CA GLY A 90 -7.43 34.98 5.01
C GLY A 90 -8.18 36.30 5.15
#